data_AF-R8CM53-F1
#
_entry.id   AF-R8CM53-F1
#
_cell.length_a   1.000
_cell.length_b   1.000
_cell.length_c   1.000
_cell.angle_alpha   90.00
_cell.angle_beta   90.00
_cell.angle_gamma   90.00
#
_symmetry.space_group_name_H-M   'P 1'
#
loop_
_entity.id
_entity.type
_entity.pdbx_description
1 polymer ?
#
loop_
_entity_poly.entity_id
_entity_poly.type
_entity_poly.pdbx_seq_one_letter_code
_entity_poly.pdbx_strand_id
1 'polypeptide(L)'
;MDNLLQMFRDALLISEPIYKTNELLWNKWNAYFKDVENNNNKVLTSHYASPSFTALVSWLEKKQESGITLVQIYAKIDSYKEEIYKEIEEYIEKEFQNVAHSNSIILENDQNIDKTNIVNHEDYYEVNNSAVYYKLRDGIAKNQFEEDEKSKVLQYPIETKSSNGVAQLSSHKDEDLRLTNNEESARWNTLVDDVMSNMDDLTADCLDAITIQWINEAKSPDEFIDFSYEQVLEMCNIPKTVVKNKEYYRAEDKIKIAKRIAALASIFIYLNDDNEVVVLNDRDDEGERVELKREVIKRLFVLDSVVLWRHSVTNEYMGIESCRIKPGSFLTNYLYGSNNTTALLSKKALEYNSYRHKYHKRLIRYLTWQWRIRQMYSSLKKPYSIGGDKGLLSVMDIPKDWKPNRIREQLENVLMDLENEKVISHWEYSDPLDEQQVGKRNWFKNYYSNLGITILPPEEMLQSMDSGIGKKFIEEPQDQLPVVTVVEEVRETVEPVEQREKKIRDQILKVHNEKNVSIREIADEVSISPSTLSRFCNYKTKRLSKKALEKLTKWCERQEILEKM
;
A
#
# COMPACT_ATOMS: atom_id res chain seq x y z
N MET A 1 -49.56 -8.51 -11.62
CA MET A 1 -48.52 -9.46 -11.16
C MET A 1 -47.14 -8.97 -11.58
N ASP A 2 -46.89 -8.65 -12.86
CA ASP A 2 -45.65 -7.98 -13.28
C ASP A 2 -45.45 -6.61 -12.60
N ASN A 3 -46.53 -5.89 -12.30
CA ASN A 3 -46.48 -4.62 -11.59
C ASN A 3 -45.87 -4.73 -10.18
N LEU A 4 -46.15 -5.82 -9.43
CA LEU A 4 -45.66 -5.96 -8.05
C LEU A 4 -44.15 -6.25 -8.01
N LEU A 5 -43.65 -7.07 -8.95
CA LEU A 5 -42.22 -7.36 -9.04
C LEU A 5 -41.44 -6.12 -9.54
N GLN A 6 -42.03 -5.33 -10.42
CA GLN A 6 -41.47 -4.04 -10.82
C GLN A 6 -41.41 -3.06 -9.64
N MET A 7 -42.47 -2.97 -8.83
CA MET A 7 -42.50 -2.13 -7.62
C MET A 7 -41.44 -2.53 -6.59
N PHE A 8 -41.19 -3.82 -6.41
CA PHE A 8 -40.13 -4.29 -5.53
C PHE A 8 -38.74 -3.93 -6.07
N ARG A 9 -38.51 -4.04 -7.39
CA ARG A 9 -37.26 -3.59 -8.03
C ARG A 9 -37.05 -2.09 -7.87
N ASP A 10 -38.10 -1.31 -8.08
CA ASP A 10 -38.08 0.15 -8.00
C ASP A 10 -37.82 0.63 -6.55
N ALA A 11 -38.44 -0.02 -5.56
CA ALA A 11 -38.18 0.24 -4.15
C ALA A 11 -36.74 -0.12 -3.75
N LEU A 12 -36.18 -1.20 -4.29
CA LEU A 12 -34.77 -1.58 -4.06
C LEU A 12 -33.81 -0.54 -4.66
N LEU A 13 -34.14 -0.02 -5.86
CA LEU A 13 -33.33 0.98 -6.55
C LEU A 13 -33.30 2.33 -5.82
N ILE A 14 -34.44 2.76 -5.25
CA ILE A 14 -34.50 3.97 -4.40
C ILE A 14 -33.82 3.76 -3.05
N SER A 15 -33.91 2.57 -2.47
CA SER A 15 -33.25 2.29 -1.20
C SER A 15 -31.74 2.14 -1.30
N GLU A 16 -31.17 1.86 -2.48
CA GLU A 16 -29.73 1.75 -2.66
C GLU A 16 -28.95 3.00 -2.17
N PRO A 17 -29.24 4.23 -2.64
CA PRO A 17 -28.53 5.43 -2.16
C PRO A 17 -28.79 5.76 -0.68
N ILE A 18 -29.89 5.28 -0.09
CA ILE A 18 -30.28 5.63 1.29
C ILE A 18 -29.77 4.62 2.31
N TYR A 19 -29.85 3.32 2.01
CA TYR A 19 -29.73 2.23 2.97
C TYR A 19 -28.66 1.18 2.62
N LYS A 20 -27.95 1.30 1.48
CA LYS A 20 -26.86 0.35 1.12
C LYS A 20 -25.75 0.28 2.18
N THR A 21 -25.52 1.36 2.92
CA THR A 21 -24.55 1.41 4.03
C THR A 21 -25.02 0.63 5.26
N ASN A 22 -26.31 0.35 5.41
CA ASN A 22 -26.85 -0.52 6.45
C ASN A 22 -26.87 -1.97 5.93
N GLU A 23 -25.75 -2.67 6.05
CA GLU A 23 -25.58 -4.02 5.49
C GLU A 23 -26.66 -5.01 5.97
N LEU A 24 -27.11 -4.91 7.23
CA LEU A 24 -28.06 -5.86 7.81
C LEU A 24 -29.45 -5.72 7.16
N LEU A 25 -29.92 -4.47 7.03
CA LEU A 25 -31.19 -4.15 6.41
C LEU A 25 -31.13 -4.34 4.89
N TRP A 26 -30.04 -3.90 4.25
CA TRP A 26 -29.81 -4.05 2.81
C TRP A 26 -29.74 -5.51 2.38
N ASN A 27 -29.04 -6.36 3.14
CA ASN A 27 -28.96 -7.80 2.86
C ASN A 27 -30.32 -8.49 3.02
N LYS A 28 -31.10 -8.12 4.05
CA LYS A 28 -32.44 -8.68 4.26
C LYS A 28 -33.40 -8.28 3.14
N TRP A 29 -33.40 -7.02 2.73
CA TRP A 29 -34.25 -6.53 1.64
C TRP A 29 -33.88 -7.14 0.29
N ASN A 30 -32.59 -7.29 -0.01
CA ASN A 30 -32.12 -8.00 -1.20
C ASN A 30 -32.50 -9.49 -1.19
N ALA A 31 -32.38 -10.16 -0.05
CA ALA A 31 -32.78 -11.56 0.10
C ALA A 31 -34.29 -11.72 -0.08
N TYR A 32 -35.10 -10.80 0.47
CA TYR A 32 -36.55 -10.79 0.30
C TYR A 32 -36.95 -10.57 -1.16
N PHE A 33 -36.32 -9.61 -1.84
CA PHE A 33 -36.54 -9.36 -3.26
C PHE A 33 -36.22 -10.60 -4.12
N LYS A 34 -35.06 -11.23 -3.91
CA LYS A 34 -34.66 -12.45 -4.63
C LYS A 34 -35.64 -13.60 -4.39
N ASP A 35 -36.18 -13.74 -3.20
CA ASP A 35 -37.17 -14.77 -2.88
C ASP A 35 -38.49 -14.56 -3.64
N VAL A 36 -38.94 -13.31 -3.74
CA VAL A 36 -40.14 -12.93 -4.48
C VAL A 36 -39.92 -13.06 -5.99
N GLU A 37 -38.75 -12.68 -6.50
CA GLU A 37 -38.37 -12.82 -7.90
C GLU A 37 -38.35 -14.28 -8.37
N ASN A 38 -37.88 -15.19 -7.52
CA ASN A 38 -37.83 -16.62 -7.82
C ASN A 38 -39.19 -17.32 -7.71
N ASN A 39 -40.10 -16.83 -6.85
CA ASN A 39 -41.44 -17.39 -6.71
C ASN A 39 -42.42 -16.34 -6.16
N ASN A 40 -43.25 -15.80 -7.05
CA ASN A 40 -44.20 -14.73 -6.76
C ASN A 40 -45.23 -15.06 -5.66
N ASN A 41 -45.44 -16.34 -5.31
CA ASN A 41 -46.34 -16.72 -4.21
C ASN A 41 -45.67 -16.61 -2.82
N LYS A 42 -44.37 -16.31 -2.74
CA LYS A 42 -43.61 -16.18 -1.49
C LYS A 42 -43.69 -14.81 -0.83
N VAL A 43 -44.44 -13.86 -1.38
CA VAL A 43 -44.59 -12.50 -0.79
C VAL A 43 -44.96 -12.54 0.69
N LEU A 44 -45.80 -13.51 1.11
CA LEU A 44 -46.26 -13.69 2.50
C LEU A 44 -45.59 -14.86 3.24
N THR A 45 -44.83 -15.73 2.54
CA THR A 45 -44.27 -16.97 3.12
C THR A 45 -42.74 -17.03 3.03
N SER A 46 -42.08 -15.97 2.55
CA SER A 46 -40.61 -15.90 2.51
C SER A 46 -40.04 -15.89 3.93
N HIS A 47 -38.96 -16.63 4.14
CA HIS A 47 -38.20 -16.59 5.38
C HIS A 47 -37.53 -15.22 5.61
N TYR A 48 -37.39 -14.43 4.54
CA TYR A 48 -36.81 -13.10 4.54
C TYR A 48 -37.87 -11.99 4.50
N ALA A 49 -39.16 -12.32 4.70
CA ALA A 49 -40.25 -11.35 4.67
C ALA A 49 -39.94 -10.14 5.58
N SER A 50 -40.02 -8.95 5.00
CA SER A 50 -39.62 -7.71 5.64
C SER A 50 -40.79 -6.70 5.66
N PRO A 51 -41.39 -6.48 6.85
CA PRO A 51 -42.40 -5.43 7.03
C PRO A 51 -41.90 -4.03 6.65
N SER A 52 -40.64 -3.70 6.96
CA SER A 52 -40.04 -2.41 6.60
C SER A 52 -39.90 -2.23 5.08
N PHE A 53 -39.49 -3.28 4.36
CA PHE A 53 -39.43 -3.22 2.90
C PHE A 53 -40.82 -3.12 2.27
N THR A 54 -41.80 -3.83 2.83
CA THR A 54 -43.19 -3.76 2.35
C THR A 54 -43.78 -2.35 2.55
N ALA A 55 -43.46 -1.70 3.67
CA ALA A 55 -43.82 -0.31 3.92
C ALA A 55 -43.20 0.66 2.90
N LEU A 56 -41.93 0.46 2.53
CA LEU A 56 -41.26 1.24 1.47
C LEU A 56 -41.93 1.06 0.10
N VAL A 57 -42.30 -0.17 -0.25
CA VAL A 57 -43.04 -0.46 -1.50
C VAL A 57 -44.40 0.24 -1.50
N SER A 58 -45.08 0.27 -0.34
CA SER A 58 -46.38 0.93 -0.19
C SER A 58 -46.26 2.46 -0.28
N TRP A 59 -45.17 3.03 0.24
CA TRP A 59 -44.86 4.46 0.07
C TRP A 59 -44.63 4.81 -1.40
N LEU A 60 -43.85 3.98 -2.11
CA LEU A 60 -43.60 4.16 -3.54
C LEU A 60 -44.91 4.14 -4.34
N GLU A 61 -45.82 3.23 -4.00
CA GLU A 61 -47.12 3.08 -4.66
C GLU A 61 -47.95 4.36 -4.51
N LYS A 62 -48.07 4.89 -3.28
CA LYS A 62 -48.77 6.16 -3.00
C LYS A 62 -48.20 7.34 -3.79
N LYS A 63 -46.87 7.39 -3.99
CA LYS A 63 -46.20 8.46 -4.76
C LYS A 63 -46.47 8.35 -6.25
N GLN A 64 -46.44 7.14 -6.78
CA GLN A 64 -46.78 6.88 -8.18
C GLN A 64 -48.26 7.17 -8.47
N GLU A 65 -49.17 6.83 -7.53
CA GLU A 65 -50.59 7.19 -7.61
C GLU A 65 -50.83 8.71 -7.58
N SER A 66 -49.96 9.45 -6.89
CA SER A 66 -49.96 10.92 -6.86
C SER A 66 -49.34 11.56 -8.13
N GLY A 67 -48.96 10.75 -9.13
CA GLY A 67 -48.41 11.20 -10.41
C GLY A 67 -46.91 11.46 -10.42
N ILE A 68 -46.18 11.08 -9.36
CA ILE A 68 -44.72 11.25 -9.27
C ILE A 68 -44.02 10.00 -9.81
N THR A 69 -43.15 10.19 -10.80
CA THR A 69 -42.43 9.08 -11.45
C THR A 69 -41.18 8.67 -10.68
N LEU A 70 -40.73 7.41 -10.85
CA LEU A 70 -39.51 6.88 -10.25
C LEU A 70 -38.28 7.76 -10.50
N VAL A 71 -38.12 8.25 -11.74
CA VAL A 71 -36.99 9.10 -12.15
C VAL A 71 -36.98 10.42 -11.40
N GLN A 72 -38.16 10.99 -11.09
CA GLN A 72 -38.27 12.22 -10.32
C GLN A 72 -37.93 12.00 -8.84
N ILE A 73 -38.30 10.84 -8.28
CA ILE A 73 -37.93 10.45 -6.92
C ILE A 73 -36.42 10.27 -6.84
N TYR A 74 -35.82 9.53 -7.79
CA TYR A 74 -34.39 9.26 -7.81
C TYR A 74 -33.55 10.54 -8.02
N ALA A 75 -33.97 11.43 -8.94
CA ALA A 75 -33.29 12.70 -9.20
C ALA A 75 -33.33 13.67 -8.01
N LYS A 76 -34.28 13.51 -7.09
CA LYS A 76 -34.43 14.33 -5.88
C LYS A 76 -34.42 13.48 -4.61
N ILE A 77 -33.63 12.41 -4.60
CA ILE A 77 -33.65 11.41 -3.54
C ILE A 77 -33.37 12.03 -2.16
N ASP A 78 -32.47 13.01 -2.10
CA ASP A 78 -32.14 13.74 -0.86
C ASP A 78 -33.34 14.47 -0.26
N SER A 79 -34.28 14.94 -1.10
CA SER A 79 -35.50 15.62 -0.63
C SER A 79 -36.58 14.66 -0.12
N TYR A 80 -36.57 13.42 -0.60
CA TYR A 80 -37.52 12.38 -0.19
C TYR A 80 -37.00 11.51 0.95
N LYS A 81 -35.70 11.58 1.27
CA LYS A 81 -35.04 10.77 2.30
C LYS A 81 -35.73 10.88 3.67
N GLU A 82 -36.00 12.10 4.13
CA GLU A 82 -36.68 12.36 5.41
C GLU A 82 -38.11 11.82 5.43
N GLU A 83 -38.80 11.90 4.28
CA GLU A 83 -40.17 11.40 4.17
C GLU A 83 -40.21 9.86 4.18
N ILE A 84 -39.32 9.23 3.42
CA ILE A 84 -39.15 7.77 3.39
C ILE A 84 -38.82 7.26 4.78
N TYR A 85 -37.86 7.90 5.45
CA TYR A 85 -37.42 7.51 6.80
C TYR A 85 -38.60 7.50 7.78
N LYS A 86 -39.39 8.57 7.85
CA LYS A 86 -40.56 8.66 8.73
C LYS A 86 -41.62 7.58 8.47
N GLU A 87 -41.84 7.19 7.22
CA GLU A 87 -42.86 6.18 6.90
C GLU A 87 -42.41 4.76 7.30
N ILE A 88 -41.10 4.48 7.28
CA ILE A 88 -40.59 3.11 7.47
C ILE A 88 -39.86 2.87 8.79
N GLU A 89 -39.47 3.92 9.53
CA GLU A 89 -38.71 3.84 10.79
C GLU A 89 -39.37 2.94 11.83
N GLU A 90 -40.66 3.12 12.11
CA GLU A 90 -41.37 2.27 13.08
C GLU A 90 -41.36 0.77 12.71
N TYR A 91 -41.35 0.47 11.40
CA TYR A 91 -41.29 -0.90 10.92
C TYR A 91 -39.87 -1.46 11.03
N ILE A 92 -38.84 -0.65 10.77
CA ILE A 92 -37.44 -1.02 10.97
C ILE A 92 -37.21 -1.32 12.45
N GLU A 93 -37.62 -0.44 13.36
CA GLU A 93 -37.42 -0.64 14.79
C GLU A 93 -38.10 -1.93 15.27
N LYS A 94 -39.37 -2.17 14.91
CA LYS A 94 -40.10 -3.40 15.29
C LYS A 94 -39.49 -4.67 14.67
N GLU A 95 -39.00 -4.58 13.44
CA GLU A 95 -38.46 -5.73 12.71
C GLU A 95 -37.07 -6.16 13.21
N PHE A 96 -36.28 -5.22 13.74
CA PHE A 96 -34.91 -5.46 14.19
C PHE A 96 -34.71 -5.34 15.72
N GLN A 97 -35.78 -5.12 16.49
CA GLN A 97 -35.81 -4.94 17.95
C GLN A 97 -35.16 -6.05 18.80
N ASN A 98 -34.97 -7.27 18.27
CA ASN A 98 -34.38 -8.41 18.98
C ASN A 98 -32.94 -8.76 18.55
N VAL A 99 -32.32 -7.95 17.68
CA VAL A 99 -30.88 -8.06 17.39
C VAL A 99 -30.17 -7.08 18.33
N ALA A 100 -29.68 -7.60 19.45
CA ALA A 100 -29.01 -6.81 20.48
C ALA A 100 -27.87 -5.95 19.89
N HIS A 101 -28.00 -4.64 20.10
CA HIS A 101 -26.98 -3.59 20.02
C HIS A 101 -26.29 -3.43 18.66
N SER A 102 -27.02 -2.85 17.70
CA SER A 102 -26.42 -2.19 16.54
C SER A 102 -27.27 -0.97 16.15
N ASN A 103 -26.70 0.21 16.40
CA ASN A 103 -26.96 1.50 15.76
C ASN A 103 -28.41 2.01 15.78
N SER A 104 -28.79 2.65 16.89
CA SER A 104 -29.83 3.66 16.89
C SER A 104 -29.33 4.91 16.15
N ILE A 105 -30.07 5.30 15.11
CA ILE A 105 -29.92 6.55 14.37
C ILE A 105 -30.28 7.69 15.33
N ILE A 106 -29.32 8.57 15.64
CA ILE A 106 -29.61 9.87 16.25
C ILE A 106 -29.75 10.87 15.09
N LEU A 107 -31.00 11.25 14.82
CA LEU A 107 -31.32 12.53 14.20
C LEU A 107 -31.24 13.60 15.29
N GLU A 108 -30.10 14.28 15.46
CA GLU A 108 -30.11 15.57 16.16
C GLU A 108 -29.20 16.60 15.49
N ASN A 109 -29.88 17.68 15.11
CA ASN A 109 -29.49 19.07 15.16
C ASN A 109 -28.08 19.39 15.67
N ASP A 110 -27.47 20.32 14.93
CA ASP A 110 -26.40 21.21 15.38
C ASP A 110 -26.37 21.41 16.90
N GLN A 111 -25.17 21.21 17.45
CA GLN A 111 -24.66 21.56 18.79
C GLN A 111 -24.49 20.36 19.75
N ASN A 112 -23.21 19.96 19.87
CA ASN A 112 -22.59 19.01 20.81
C ASN A 112 -22.49 17.54 20.34
N ILE A 113 -21.52 17.29 19.47
CA ILE A 113 -21.01 15.96 19.14
C ILE A 113 -20.15 15.44 20.29
N ASP A 114 -20.62 14.42 21.00
CA ASP A 114 -19.76 13.48 21.70
C ASP A 114 -19.38 12.35 20.73
N LYS A 115 -18.09 12.32 20.38
CA LYS A 115 -17.47 11.41 19.41
C LYS A 115 -17.30 10.02 20.01
N THR A 116 -18.08 9.03 19.58
CA THR A 116 -17.63 7.62 19.62
C THR A 116 -18.25 6.85 18.45
N ASN A 117 -17.40 6.14 17.69
CA ASN A 117 -17.72 5.25 16.55
C ASN A 117 -17.78 5.88 15.15
N ILE A 118 -16.89 6.84 14.89
CA ILE A 118 -16.25 6.99 13.57
C ILE A 118 -14.94 6.19 13.66
N VAL A 119 -14.57 5.41 12.64
CA VAL A 119 -13.23 4.82 12.54
C VAL A 119 -12.23 5.96 12.76
N ASN A 120 -11.46 5.90 13.84
CA ASN A 120 -10.48 6.94 14.11
C ASN A 120 -9.38 6.82 13.04
N HIS A 121 -9.49 7.63 11.98
CA HIS A 121 -8.35 8.00 11.13
C HIS A 121 -7.18 8.55 11.99
N GLU A 122 -7.43 8.86 13.25
CA GLU A 122 -6.46 9.17 14.28
C GLU A 122 -5.58 7.99 14.73
N ASP A 123 -5.78 6.72 14.36
CA ASP A 123 -4.92 5.61 14.86
C ASP A 123 -3.96 5.04 13.80
N TYR A 124 -4.01 5.57 12.58
CA TYR A 124 -3.16 5.15 11.47
C TYR A 124 -2.53 6.34 10.74
N TYR A 125 -1.34 6.13 10.18
CA TYR A 125 -0.68 7.04 9.26
C TYR A 125 -0.73 6.49 7.84
N GLU A 126 -1.02 7.35 6.88
CA GLU A 126 -0.81 7.03 5.47
C GLU A 126 0.70 7.01 5.18
N VAL A 127 1.19 5.89 4.63
CA VAL A 127 2.62 5.69 4.32
C VAL A 127 2.80 5.15 2.92
N ASN A 128 4.00 5.37 2.37
CA ASN A 128 4.42 4.74 1.13
C ASN A 128 4.50 3.21 1.27
N ASN A 129 3.99 2.51 0.26
CA ASN A 129 3.95 1.05 0.19
C ASN A 129 4.80 0.46 -0.96
N SER A 130 5.64 1.26 -1.60
CA SER A 130 6.52 0.77 -2.66
C SER A 130 7.55 -0.21 -2.07
N ALA A 131 7.93 -1.21 -2.87
CA ALA A 131 8.94 -2.19 -2.46
C ALA A 131 10.31 -1.52 -2.18
N VAL A 132 10.61 -0.46 -2.94
CA VAL A 132 11.82 0.36 -2.79
C VAL A 132 11.82 1.04 -1.43
N TYR A 133 10.72 1.70 -1.05
CA TYR A 133 10.59 2.36 0.24
C TYR A 133 10.73 1.37 1.41
N TYR A 134 10.03 0.24 1.35
CA TYR A 134 10.18 -0.81 2.37
C TYR A 134 11.64 -1.27 2.51
N LYS A 135 12.32 -1.52 1.39
CA LYS A 135 13.72 -1.97 1.39
C LYS A 135 14.67 -0.94 1.97
N LEU A 136 14.55 0.32 1.57
CA LEU A 136 15.36 1.40 2.12
C LEU A 136 15.15 1.53 3.64
N ARG A 137 13.89 1.54 4.08
CA ARG A 137 13.54 1.61 5.50
C ARG A 137 14.07 0.42 6.30
N ASP A 138 13.99 -0.80 5.75
CA ASP A 138 14.52 -2.02 6.39
C ASP A 138 16.05 -1.99 6.49
N GLY A 139 16.73 -1.54 5.43
CA GLY A 139 18.19 -1.36 5.42
C GLY A 139 18.69 -0.35 6.45
N ILE A 140 17.97 0.79 6.58
CA ILE A 140 18.24 1.80 7.61
C ILE A 140 18.02 1.22 9.02
N ALA A 141 16.86 0.61 9.28
CA ALA A 141 16.51 0.10 10.60
C ALA A 141 17.49 -0.99 11.11
N LYS A 142 18.08 -1.76 10.20
CA LYS A 142 18.99 -2.88 10.50
C LYS A 142 20.47 -2.52 10.32
N ASN A 143 20.80 -1.27 10.00
CA ASN A 143 22.16 -0.82 9.73
C ASN A 143 22.88 -1.68 8.67
N GLN A 144 22.24 -1.93 7.53
CA GLN A 144 22.77 -2.80 6.46
C GLN A 144 23.63 -2.06 5.44
N PHE A 145 24.03 -0.82 5.72
CA PHE A 145 24.94 -0.08 4.86
C PHE A 145 26.36 -0.61 5.09
N GLU A 146 26.98 -1.12 4.02
CA GLU A 146 28.30 -1.72 4.06
C GLU A 146 29.31 -0.83 3.32
N GLU A 147 30.56 -0.81 3.78
CA GLU A 147 31.62 -0.04 3.14
C GLU A 147 32.00 -0.68 1.80
N ASP A 148 31.91 0.08 0.71
CA ASP A 148 32.37 -0.38 -0.61
C ASP A 148 33.89 -0.54 -0.62
N GLU A 149 34.38 -1.71 -1.08
CA GLU A 149 35.81 -2.02 -1.12
C GLU A 149 36.64 -1.03 -1.94
N LYS A 150 36.03 -0.33 -2.91
CA LYS A 150 36.73 0.61 -3.81
C LYS A 150 36.57 2.05 -3.37
N SER A 151 35.36 2.49 -3.07
CA SER A 151 35.08 3.89 -2.75
C SER A 151 35.23 4.23 -1.28
N LYS A 152 35.26 3.25 -0.37
CA LYS A 152 35.23 3.43 1.10
C LYS A 152 34.01 4.21 1.59
N VAL A 153 32.93 4.14 0.83
CA VAL A 153 31.67 4.81 1.17
C VAL A 153 30.64 3.75 1.53
N LEU A 154 29.84 4.05 2.56
CA LEU A 154 28.74 3.19 2.97
C LEU A 154 27.64 3.16 1.91
N GLN A 155 27.28 1.96 1.47
CA GLN A 155 26.27 1.72 0.43
C GLN A 155 25.30 0.60 0.83
N TYR A 156 24.08 0.69 0.32
CA TYR A 156 23.04 -0.32 0.46
C TYR A 156 22.35 -0.57 -0.89
N PRO A 157 22.42 -1.80 -1.44
CA PRO A 157 21.76 -2.14 -2.69
C PRO A 157 20.23 -2.22 -2.49
N ILE A 158 19.50 -1.43 -3.29
CA ILE A 158 18.04 -1.46 -3.38
C ILE A 158 17.66 -2.29 -4.61
N GLU A 159 17.54 -3.59 -4.40
CA GLU A 159 17.12 -4.53 -5.44
C GLU A 159 15.63 -4.85 -5.35
N THR A 160 14.89 -4.49 -6.37
CA THR A 160 13.48 -4.88 -6.54
C THR A 160 13.25 -5.51 -7.91
N LYS A 161 12.06 -6.07 -8.15
CA LYS A 161 11.73 -6.65 -9.47
C LYS A 161 11.70 -5.62 -10.60
N SER A 162 11.52 -4.33 -10.29
CA SER A 162 11.25 -3.26 -11.24
C SER A 162 12.30 -2.14 -11.24
N SER A 163 13.17 -2.10 -10.23
CA SER A 163 14.20 -1.07 -10.10
C SER A 163 15.37 -1.63 -9.33
N ASN A 164 16.57 -1.33 -9.82
CA ASN A 164 17.83 -1.57 -9.13
C ASN A 164 18.49 -0.21 -8.91
N GLY A 165 18.83 0.07 -7.66
CA GLY A 165 19.56 1.27 -7.29
C GLY A 165 20.47 0.98 -6.12
N VAL A 166 21.32 1.95 -5.79
CA VAL A 166 22.20 1.90 -4.63
C VAL A 166 21.94 3.15 -3.81
N ALA A 167 21.53 2.98 -2.56
CA ALA A 167 21.57 4.08 -1.60
C ALA A 167 23.00 4.21 -1.10
N GLN A 168 23.60 5.39 -1.21
CA GLN A 168 24.97 5.64 -0.83
C GLN A 168 25.06 7.00 -0.14
N LEU A 169 26.00 7.11 0.80
CA LEU A 169 26.38 8.40 1.34
C LEU A 169 27.07 9.24 0.25
N SER A 170 26.69 10.50 0.13
CA SER A 170 27.40 11.39 -0.80
C SER A 170 28.67 11.95 -0.19
N SER A 171 29.75 11.91 -0.98
CA SER A 171 30.96 12.72 -0.75
C SER A 171 30.89 14.09 -1.44
N HIS A 172 29.81 14.37 -2.19
CA HIS A 172 29.58 15.66 -2.84
C HIS A 172 29.29 16.72 -1.80
N LYS A 173 29.82 17.93 -2.02
CA LYS A 173 29.48 19.10 -1.20
C LYS A 173 27.97 19.27 -1.23
N ASP A 174 27.36 19.23 -0.06
CA ASP A 174 25.92 19.37 0.06
C ASP A 174 25.53 20.83 -0.22
N GLU A 175 25.20 21.12 -1.48
CA GLU A 175 24.85 22.46 -1.94
C GLU A 175 23.64 23.03 -1.20
N ASP A 176 22.74 22.16 -0.71
CA ASP A 176 21.51 22.55 -0.02
C ASP A 176 21.79 23.14 1.37
N LEU A 177 22.84 22.65 2.05
CA LEU A 177 23.26 23.16 3.36
C LEU A 177 24.04 24.48 3.26
N ARG A 178 24.43 24.90 2.05
CA ARG A 178 25.19 26.14 1.76
C ARG A 178 26.34 26.39 2.76
N LEU A 179 27.03 25.32 3.17
CA LEU A 179 28.13 25.43 4.14
C LEU A 179 29.25 26.29 3.53
N THR A 180 29.44 27.48 4.08
CA THR A 180 30.29 28.53 3.51
C THR A 180 31.79 28.26 3.62
N ASN A 181 32.22 27.35 4.50
CA ASN A 181 33.64 27.05 4.74
C ASN A 181 33.96 25.54 4.67
N ASN A 182 35.15 25.19 4.18
CA ASN A 182 35.64 23.80 4.09
C ASN A 182 35.75 23.13 5.47
N GLU A 183 36.07 23.87 6.53
CA GLU A 183 36.09 23.33 7.89
C GLU A 183 34.68 23.00 8.42
N GLU A 184 33.68 23.81 8.07
CA GLU A 184 32.28 23.56 8.44
C GLU A 184 31.75 22.32 7.72
N SER A 185 32.12 22.14 6.45
CA SER A 185 31.81 20.96 5.66
C SER A 185 32.45 19.70 6.24
N ALA A 186 33.71 19.76 6.66
CA ALA A 186 34.39 18.62 7.28
C ALA A 186 33.71 18.19 8.60
N ARG A 187 33.35 19.15 9.47
CA ARG A 187 32.66 18.86 10.74
C ARG A 187 31.26 18.31 10.52
N TRP A 188 30.55 18.80 9.50
CA TRP A 188 29.26 18.24 9.09
C TRP A 188 29.38 16.78 8.66
N ASN A 189 30.35 16.48 7.78
CA ASN A 189 30.58 15.13 7.31
C ASN A 189 30.88 14.17 8.47
N THR A 190 31.73 14.57 9.43
CA THR A 190 32.00 13.75 10.62
C THR A 190 30.73 13.44 11.42
N LEU A 191 29.83 14.41 11.58
CA LEU A 191 28.56 14.18 12.29
C LEU A 191 27.67 13.19 11.54
N VAL A 192 27.60 13.31 10.22
CA VAL A 192 26.80 12.43 9.37
C VAL A 192 27.37 11.01 9.35
N ASP A 193 28.69 10.86 9.20
CA ASP A 193 29.39 9.58 9.20
C ASP A 193 29.16 8.77 10.50
N ASP A 194 29.16 9.46 11.65
CA ASP A 194 28.89 8.85 12.96
C ASP A 194 27.48 8.26 13.06
N VAL A 195 26.49 8.95 12.51
CA VAL A 195 25.09 8.49 12.52
C VAL A 195 24.87 7.40 11.47
N MET A 196 25.48 7.54 10.30
CA MET A 196 25.36 6.59 9.19
C MET A 196 25.95 5.23 9.51
N SER A 197 27.07 5.20 10.24
CA SER A 197 27.68 3.95 10.71
C SER A 197 26.85 3.24 11.78
N ASN A 198 25.86 3.92 12.38
CA ASN A 198 25.04 3.44 13.49
C ASN A 198 23.55 3.73 13.26
N MET A 199 23.06 3.49 12.04
CA MET A 199 21.62 3.63 11.79
C MET A 199 20.83 2.61 12.61
N ASP A 200 19.59 2.99 12.93
CA ASP A 200 18.74 2.23 13.80
C ASP A 200 17.25 2.44 13.49
N ASP A 201 16.40 1.75 14.24
CA ASP A 201 14.95 1.89 14.14
C ASP A 201 14.46 3.34 14.36
N LEU A 202 15.19 4.16 15.13
CA LEU A 202 14.88 5.59 15.31
C LEU A 202 15.21 6.41 14.06
N THR A 203 16.25 6.04 13.32
CA THR A 203 16.56 6.63 12.01
C THR A 203 15.48 6.30 10.99
N ALA A 204 14.97 5.06 11.01
CA ALA A 204 13.81 4.66 10.22
C ALA A 204 12.52 5.39 10.67
N ASP A 205 12.34 5.66 11.97
CA ASP A 205 11.23 6.47 12.48
C ASP A 205 11.29 7.91 11.94
N CYS A 206 12.49 8.50 11.82
CA CYS A 206 12.67 9.82 11.22
C CYS A 206 12.27 9.82 9.73
N LEU A 207 12.65 8.77 8.98
CA LEU A 207 12.26 8.62 7.57
C LEU A 207 10.73 8.52 7.43
N ASP A 208 10.08 7.69 8.24
CA ASP A 208 8.64 7.55 8.28
C ASP A 208 7.97 8.90 8.65
N ALA A 209 8.45 9.59 9.69
CA ALA A 209 7.89 10.87 10.13
C ALA A 209 7.96 11.96 9.04
N ILE A 210 9.10 12.12 8.37
CA ILE A 210 9.25 13.10 7.27
C ILE A 210 8.27 12.78 6.14
N THR A 211 8.20 11.52 5.72
CA THR A 211 7.35 11.13 4.57
C THR A 211 5.87 11.19 4.91
N ILE A 212 5.45 10.81 6.12
CA ILE A 212 4.07 10.92 6.59
C ILE A 212 3.64 12.39 6.64
N GLN A 213 4.45 13.26 7.24
CA GLN A 213 4.15 14.70 7.29
C GLN A 213 4.02 15.28 5.88
N TRP A 214 4.93 14.92 4.98
CA TRP A 214 4.89 15.40 3.61
C TRP A 214 3.66 14.91 2.84
N ILE A 215 3.26 13.63 2.97
CA ILE A 215 2.03 13.11 2.34
C ILE A 215 0.80 13.91 2.80
N ASN A 216 0.73 14.23 4.08
CA ASN A 216 -0.39 14.91 4.70
C ASN A 216 -0.46 16.40 4.32
N GLU A 217 0.67 17.10 4.29
CA GLU A 217 0.70 18.55 4.09
C GLU A 217 0.86 18.96 2.62
N ALA A 218 1.62 18.20 1.82
CA ALA A 218 1.96 18.61 0.46
C ALA A 218 0.77 18.56 -0.49
N LYS A 219 0.55 19.67 -1.21
CA LYS A 219 -0.49 19.82 -2.24
C LYS A 219 0.06 19.59 -3.63
N SER A 220 1.38 19.58 -3.83
CA SER A 220 2.03 19.30 -5.11
C SER A 220 3.31 18.47 -4.92
N PRO A 221 3.79 17.74 -5.95
CA PRO A 221 4.97 16.89 -5.84
C PRO A 221 6.28 17.65 -5.57
N ASP A 222 6.31 18.96 -5.86
CA ASP A 222 7.48 19.80 -5.70
C ASP A 222 7.46 20.70 -4.47
N GLU A 223 6.41 20.61 -3.66
CA GLU A 223 6.21 21.46 -2.49
C GLU A 223 7.11 21.08 -1.32
N PHE A 224 7.65 22.10 -0.66
CA PHE A 224 8.41 21.98 0.57
C PHE A 224 7.50 22.23 1.77
N ILE A 225 7.61 21.37 2.78
CA ILE A 225 6.91 21.50 4.07
C ILE A 225 7.87 21.98 5.15
N ASP A 226 7.35 22.63 6.20
CA ASP A 226 8.14 22.99 7.37
C ASP A 226 8.28 21.77 8.28
N PHE A 227 9.51 21.37 8.60
CA PHE A 227 9.79 20.19 9.40
C PHE A 227 10.88 20.45 10.44
N SER A 228 10.69 19.91 11.64
CA SER A 228 11.65 20.03 12.75
C SER A 228 11.75 18.73 13.54
N TYR A 229 12.71 18.69 14.45
CA TYR A 229 12.86 17.56 15.37
C TYR A 229 11.61 17.34 16.24
N GLU A 230 10.78 18.37 16.47
CA GLU A 230 9.61 18.29 17.36
C GLU A 230 8.53 17.37 16.79
N GLN A 231 8.28 17.43 15.48
CA GLN A 231 7.33 16.53 14.82
C GLN A 231 7.71 15.06 15.03
N VAL A 232 9.00 14.70 14.94
CA VAL A 232 9.46 13.32 15.17
C VAL A 232 9.26 12.90 16.62
N LEU A 233 9.64 13.75 17.57
CA LEU A 233 9.51 13.46 19.00
C LEU A 233 8.04 13.28 19.42
N GLU A 234 7.14 14.05 18.83
CA GLU A 234 5.70 13.95 19.03
C GLU A 234 5.15 12.64 18.43
N MET A 235 5.45 12.34 17.17
CA MET A 235 5.01 11.09 16.52
C MET A 235 5.57 9.82 17.18
N CYS A 236 6.77 9.89 17.76
CA CYS A 236 7.38 8.79 18.50
C CYS A 236 6.93 8.73 19.98
N ASN A 237 6.00 9.61 20.40
CA ASN A 237 5.48 9.70 21.77
C ASN A 237 6.59 9.77 22.83
N ILE A 238 7.64 10.56 22.57
CA ILE A 238 8.74 10.74 23.52
C ILE A 238 8.24 11.59 24.69
N PRO A 239 8.43 11.16 25.96
CA PRO A 239 7.88 11.89 27.10
C PRO A 239 8.57 13.24 27.31
N LYS A 240 7.77 14.28 27.52
CA LYS A 240 8.26 15.60 27.94
C LYS A 240 8.63 15.59 29.43
N THR A 241 9.66 16.33 29.78
CA THR A 241 10.03 16.59 31.18
C THR A 241 9.33 17.86 31.66
N VAL A 242 8.74 17.82 32.85
CA VAL A 242 8.03 18.97 33.43
C VAL A 242 8.93 19.64 34.48
N VAL A 243 9.29 20.90 34.25
CA VAL A 243 10.00 21.73 35.24
C VAL A 243 9.26 23.06 35.38
N LYS A 244 8.89 23.42 36.61
CA LYS A 244 8.19 24.69 36.92
C LYS A 244 6.96 24.94 36.01
N ASN A 245 6.11 23.91 35.84
CA ASN A 245 4.93 23.91 34.97
C ASN A 245 5.19 24.20 33.49
N LYS A 246 6.43 24.04 33.01
CA LYS A 246 6.77 24.05 31.58
C LYS A 246 7.23 22.67 31.16
N GLU A 247 6.63 22.17 30.08
CA GLU A 247 6.99 20.90 29.47
C GLU A 247 8.03 21.11 28.37
N TYR A 248 9.09 20.31 28.36
CA TYR A 248 10.11 20.36 27.33
C TYR A 248 10.71 18.98 27.06
N TYR A 249 11.17 18.75 25.83
CA TYR A 249 11.97 17.58 25.49
C TYR A 249 13.41 17.72 26.01
N ARG A 250 14.00 16.62 26.47
CA ARG A 250 15.39 16.60 26.94
C ARG A 250 16.33 16.96 25.78
N ALA A 251 17.37 17.73 26.07
CA ALA A 251 18.35 18.13 25.05
C ALA A 251 18.97 16.93 24.32
N GLU A 252 19.22 15.84 25.03
CA GLU A 252 19.73 14.59 24.44
C GLU A 252 18.80 14.00 23.38
N ASP A 253 17.48 14.00 23.62
CA ASP A 253 16.50 13.45 22.68
C ASP A 253 16.38 14.35 21.44
N LYS A 254 16.39 15.67 21.65
CA LYS A 254 16.39 16.65 20.55
C LYS A 254 17.62 16.48 19.65
N ILE A 255 18.81 16.39 20.24
CA ILE A 255 20.08 16.23 19.49
C ILE A 255 20.09 14.88 18.74
N LYS A 256 19.62 13.79 19.35
CA LYS A 256 19.54 12.47 18.70
C LYS A 256 18.71 12.50 17.42
N ILE A 257 17.59 13.20 17.43
CA ILE A 257 16.73 13.36 16.25
C ILE A 257 17.38 14.29 15.23
N ALA A 258 17.88 15.45 15.66
CA ALA A 258 18.54 16.43 14.78
C ALA A 258 19.70 15.82 13.97
N LYS A 259 20.51 14.96 14.62
CA LYS A 259 21.57 14.18 13.97
C LYS A 259 21.05 13.21 12.91
N ARG A 260 19.93 12.54 13.16
CA ARG A 260 19.32 11.59 12.21
C ARG A 260 18.66 12.27 11.02
N ILE A 261 18.06 13.44 11.21
CA ILE A 261 17.54 14.26 10.11
C ILE A 261 18.71 14.69 9.20
N ALA A 262 19.82 15.15 9.78
CA ALA A 262 21.05 15.48 9.04
C ALA A 262 21.58 14.28 8.24
N ALA A 263 21.59 13.09 8.84
CA ALA A 263 21.98 11.87 8.16
C ALA A 263 21.06 11.57 6.97
N LEU A 264 19.74 11.51 7.17
CA LEU A 264 18.80 11.21 6.09
C LEU A 264 18.89 12.20 4.92
N ALA A 265 19.14 13.48 5.19
CA ALA A 265 19.36 14.49 4.15
C ALA A 265 20.62 14.22 3.31
N SER A 266 21.63 13.55 3.89
CA SER A 266 22.91 13.25 3.24
C SER A 266 22.88 11.95 2.41
N ILE A 267 21.76 11.23 2.37
CA ILE A 267 21.61 10.01 1.57
C ILE A 267 21.32 10.36 0.12
N PHE A 268 22.12 9.80 -0.78
CA PHE A 268 21.92 9.88 -2.22
C PHE A 268 21.56 8.50 -2.76
N ILE A 269 20.71 8.48 -3.77
CA ILE A 269 20.22 7.29 -4.45
C ILE A 269 20.79 7.32 -5.86
N TYR A 270 21.68 6.37 -6.13
CA TYR A 270 22.29 6.13 -7.43
C TYR A 270 21.41 5.12 -8.17
N LEU A 271 20.82 5.55 -9.27
CA LEU A 271 19.98 4.71 -10.11
C LEU A 271 20.77 4.23 -11.32
N ASN A 272 20.81 2.91 -11.47
CA ASN A 272 21.30 2.28 -12.67
C ASN A 272 20.12 2.18 -13.64
N ASP A 273 19.99 3.15 -14.54
CA ASP A 273 19.06 3.03 -15.66
C ASP A 273 19.61 1.95 -16.61
N ASP A 274 19.08 0.73 -16.50
CA ASP A 274 19.20 -0.41 -17.43
C ASP A 274 20.42 -0.42 -18.37
N ASN A 275 21.64 -0.21 -17.86
CA ASN A 275 22.88 -0.19 -18.64
C ASN A 275 22.72 0.49 -20.03
N GLU A 276 22.17 1.71 -20.12
CA GLU A 276 22.24 2.47 -21.37
C GLU A 276 23.73 2.77 -21.64
N VAL A 277 24.33 1.96 -22.51
CA VAL A 277 25.60 2.26 -23.14
C VAL A 277 25.31 3.33 -24.19
N VAL A 278 25.60 4.58 -23.84
CA VAL A 278 25.62 5.66 -24.83
C VAL A 278 26.86 5.42 -25.69
N VAL A 279 26.68 4.78 -26.84
CA VAL A 279 27.73 4.66 -27.86
C VAL A 279 27.83 6.01 -28.54
N LEU A 280 28.88 6.76 -28.21
CA LEU A 280 29.25 7.95 -28.97
C LEU A 280 30.05 7.46 -30.18
N ASN A 281 29.40 7.40 -31.34
CA ASN A 281 29.93 7.70 -32.69
C ASN A 281 28.81 7.46 -33.72
N ASP A 282 28.54 8.45 -34.56
CA ASP A 282 27.79 8.26 -35.81
C ASP A 282 28.61 7.39 -36.77
N ARG A 283 27.92 6.69 -37.67
CA ARG A 283 28.39 5.50 -38.43
C ARG A 283 29.63 5.67 -39.33
N ASP A 284 30.32 6.81 -39.33
CA ASP A 284 31.36 7.13 -40.31
C ASP A 284 32.76 7.45 -39.72
N ASP A 285 32.97 7.39 -38.39
CA ASP A 285 34.30 7.62 -37.80
C ASP A 285 35.03 6.29 -37.49
N GLU A 286 36.23 6.09 -38.07
CA GLU A 286 37.17 4.98 -37.80
C GLU A 286 37.78 5.00 -36.37
N GLY A 287 37.14 5.71 -35.43
CA GLY A 287 37.58 5.85 -34.04
C GLY A 287 37.05 4.74 -33.11
N GLU A 288 37.80 4.48 -32.02
CA GLU A 288 37.41 3.56 -30.95
C GLU A 288 36.01 3.92 -30.40
N ARG A 289 35.10 2.93 -30.35
CA ARG A 289 33.76 3.11 -29.78
C ARG A 289 33.89 3.38 -28.28
N VAL A 290 33.54 4.58 -27.84
CA VAL A 290 33.50 4.91 -26.41
C VAL A 290 32.13 4.54 -25.87
N GLU A 291 32.10 3.44 -25.10
CA GLU A 291 30.91 2.99 -24.36
C GLU A 291 30.81 3.77 -23.04
N LEU A 292 29.89 4.75 -22.96
CA LEU A 292 29.63 5.47 -21.72
C LEU A 292 28.43 4.87 -20.98
N LYS A 293 28.58 4.64 -19.67
CA LYS A 293 27.48 4.28 -18.79
C LYS A 293 26.84 5.54 -18.22
N ARG A 294 25.52 5.64 -18.35
CA ARG A 294 24.75 6.71 -17.70
C ARG A 294 24.40 6.29 -16.27
N GLU A 295 24.75 7.15 -15.31
CA GLU A 295 24.37 6.98 -13.90
C GLU A 295 23.57 8.22 -13.47
N VAL A 296 22.38 8.00 -12.92
CA VAL A 296 21.50 9.08 -12.46
C VAL A 296 21.55 9.14 -10.95
N ILE A 297 22.05 10.26 -10.42
CA ILE A 297 22.15 10.50 -8.99
C ILE A 297 20.97 11.35 -8.54
N LYS A 298 20.23 10.90 -7.53
CA LYS A 298 19.12 11.63 -6.91
C LYS A 298 19.32 11.74 -5.41
N ARG A 299 18.81 12.79 -4.77
CA ARG A 299 18.79 12.87 -3.30
C ARG A 299 17.62 12.09 -2.72
N LEU A 300 17.78 11.61 -1.48
CA LEU A 300 16.66 11.07 -0.72
C LEU A 300 15.69 12.18 -0.31
N PHE A 301 16.23 13.28 0.20
CA PHE A 301 15.51 14.50 0.56
C PHE A 301 16.21 15.72 -0.01
N VAL A 302 15.42 16.75 -0.36
CA VAL A 302 15.92 18.07 -0.76
C VAL A 302 15.56 19.04 0.35
N LEU A 303 16.54 19.84 0.77
CA LEU A 303 16.37 20.81 1.86
C LEU A 303 16.36 22.24 1.33
N ASP A 304 15.61 23.09 2.00
CA ASP A 304 15.63 24.54 1.87
C ASP A 304 15.53 25.18 3.27
N SER A 305 15.95 26.44 3.42
CA SER A 305 15.81 27.21 4.67
C SER A 305 16.22 26.44 5.94
N VAL A 306 17.43 25.86 5.93
CA VAL A 306 17.92 24.98 7.01
C VAL A 306 18.41 25.77 8.22
N VAL A 307 17.94 25.41 9.40
CA VAL A 307 18.42 25.90 10.70
C VAL A 307 19.26 24.82 11.36
N LEU A 308 20.55 25.09 11.50
CA LEU A 308 21.53 24.17 12.10
C LEU A 308 21.72 24.46 13.58
N TRP A 309 21.66 23.42 14.40
CA TRP A 309 21.95 23.55 15.83
C TRP A 309 23.45 23.45 16.09
N ARG A 310 23.99 24.32 16.93
CA ARG A 310 25.39 24.30 17.36
C ARG A 310 25.52 24.26 18.87
N HIS A 311 26.53 23.57 19.36
CA HIS A 311 26.90 23.64 20.77
C HIS A 311 27.36 25.04 21.14
N SER A 312 26.88 25.60 22.24
CA SER A 312 27.19 26.97 22.66
C SER A 312 28.68 27.20 22.94
N VAL A 313 29.37 26.20 23.49
CA VAL A 313 30.79 26.28 23.87
C VAL A 313 31.74 25.80 22.77
N THR A 314 31.60 24.57 22.26
CA THR A 314 32.49 24.01 21.23
C THR A 314 32.21 24.55 19.81
N ASN A 315 31.06 25.21 19.60
CA ASN A 315 30.58 25.65 18.29
C ASN A 315 30.50 24.50 17.26
N GLU A 316 30.41 23.25 17.73
CA GLU A 316 30.24 22.06 16.90
C GLU A 316 28.79 21.92 16.45
N TYR A 317 28.59 21.45 15.22
CA TYR A 317 27.26 21.12 14.71
C TYR A 317 26.67 19.95 15.52
N MET A 318 25.39 20.09 15.86
CA MET A 318 24.62 19.08 16.59
C MET A 318 23.55 18.42 15.71
N GLY A 319 23.28 18.97 14.53
CA GLY A 319 22.32 18.45 13.55
C GLY A 319 21.39 19.54 13.01
N ILE A 320 20.33 19.12 12.33
CA ILE A 320 19.29 20.01 11.80
C ILE A 320 18.22 20.23 12.89
N GLU A 321 18.04 21.48 13.29
CA GLU A 321 16.96 21.87 14.22
C GLU A 321 15.62 21.88 13.49
N SER A 322 15.56 22.61 12.39
CA SER A 322 14.40 22.72 11.51
C SER A 322 14.84 23.02 10.09
N CYS A 323 13.98 22.72 9.13
CA CYS A 323 14.22 22.98 7.71
C CYS A 323 12.90 22.98 6.94
N ARG A 324 12.94 23.53 5.73
CA ARG A 324 11.96 23.19 4.69
C ARG A 324 12.43 21.95 3.97
N ILE A 325 11.60 20.92 3.88
CA ILE A 325 12.00 19.62 3.32
C ILE A 325 10.98 19.12 2.30
N LYS A 326 11.48 18.45 1.26
CA LYS A 326 10.67 17.61 0.40
C LYS A 326 11.39 16.31 0.05
N PRO A 327 10.67 15.21 -0.21
CA PRO A 327 11.25 14.02 -0.81
C PRO A 327 11.94 14.37 -2.13
N GLY A 328 13.09 13.76 -2.39
CA GLY A 328 13.73 13.88 -3.68
C GLY A 328 12.93 13.19 -4.78
N SER A 329 13.20 13.54 -6.04
CA SER A 329 12.46 13.03 -7.21
C SER A 329 12.46 11.50 -7.35
N PHE A 330 13.34 10.80 -6.64
CA PHE A 330 13.27 9.35 -6.49
C PHE A 330 12.04 8.91 -5.71
N LEU A 331 11.81 9.46 -4.51
CA LEU A 331 10.70 9.09 -3.63
C LEU A 331 9.38 9.72 -4.06
N THR A 332 9.40 10.96 -4.57
CA THR A 332 8.19 11.71 -4.96
C THR A 332 7.32 10.93 -5.95
N ASN A 333 7.94 10.23 -6.91
CA ASN A 333 7.24 9.38 -7.89
C ASN A 333 6.41 8.25 -7.27
N TYR A 334 6.76 7.83 -6.05
CA TYR A 334 6.04 6.81 -5.30
C TYR A 334 5.10 7.39 -4.24
N LEU A 335 5.27 8.66 -3.86
CA LEU A 335 4.53 9.33 -2.80
C LEU A 335 3.39 10.22 -3.31
N TYR A 336 3.43 10.62 -4.58
CA TYR A 336 2.50 11.59 -5.15
C TYR A 336 2.06 11.19 -6.57
N GLY A 337 0.81 11.46 -6.93
CA GLY A 337 0.24 11.20 -8.26
C GLY A 337 -0.32 9.79 -8.45
N SER A 338 -0.53 9.40 -9.72
CA SER A 338 -1.20 8.14 -10.09
C SER A 338 -0.42 6.87 -9.75
N ASN A 339 0.90 7.00 -9.56
CA ASN A 339 1.79 5.90 -9.17
C ASN A 339 1.93 5.77 -7.65
N ASN A 340 1.25 6.62 -6.89
CA ASN A 340 1.25 6.56 -5.45
C ASN A 340 0.63 5.22 -4.99
N THR A 341 1.45 4.39 -4.37
CA THR A 341 0.96 3.22 -3.65
C THR A 341 1.10 3.52 -2.17
N THR A 342 0.00 3.83 -1.50
CA THR A 342 -0.01 3.97 -0.05
C THR A 342 -0.61 2.77 0.66
N ALA A 343 -0.26 2.68 1.94
CA ALA A 343 -0.83 1.77 2.93
C ALA A 343 -1.02 2.54 4.24
N LEU A 344 -1.74 1.92 5.18
CA LEU A 344 -1.99 2.46 6.49
C LEU A 344 -1.05 1.77 7.47
N LEU A 345 -0.24 2.56 8.16
CA LEU A 345 0.67 2.12 9.21
C LEU A 345 0.03 2.47 10.55
N SER A 346 -0.08 1.51 11.47
CA SER A 346 -0.55 1.81 12.83
C SER A 346 0.39 2.83 13.49
N LYS A 347 -0.18 3.84 14.19
CA LYS A 347 0.61 4.82 14.95
C LYS A 347 1.57 4.17 15.94
N LYS A 348 1.19 3.02 16.50
CA LYS A 348 2.04 2.20 17.39
C LYS A 348 3.41 1.90 16.80
N ALA A 349 3.53 1.79 15.48
CA ALA A 349 4.81 1.60 14.81
C ALA A 349 5.82 2.71 15.14
N LEU A 350 5.37 3.96 15.32
CA LEU A 350 6.22 5.08 15.73
C LEU A 350 6.26 5.25 17.25
N GLU A 351 5.13 5.08 17.95
CA GLU A 351 5.05 5.24 19.42
C GLU A 351 5.88 4.23 20.22
N TYR A 352 6.11 3.04 19.67
CA TYR A 352 6.97 2.06 20.31
C TYR A 352 8.38 2.64 20.56
N ASN A 353 8.96 2.33 21.72
CA ASN A 353 10.35 2.70 21.95
C ASN A 353 11.30 1.98 20.95
N SER A 354 12.05 2.76 20.17
CA SER A 354 12.94 2.26 19.10
C SER A 354 14.01 1.28 19.55
N TYR A 355 14.45 1.34 20.81
CA TYR A 355 15.43 0.40 21.36
C TYR A 355 14.77 -0.87 21.92
N ARG A 356 13.75 -0.71 22.77
CA ARG A 356 13.12 -1.84 23.49
C ARG A 356 12.21 -2.68 22.60
N HIS A 357 11.52 -2.04 21.66
CA HIS A 357 10.49 -2.67 20.82
C HIS A 357 10.92 -2.67 19.34
N LYS A 358 12.23 -2.74 19.06
CA LYS A 358 12.75 -2.79 17.69
C LYS A 358 12.12 -3.91 16.86
N TYR A 359 11.89 -5.07 17.47
CA TYR A 359 11.30 -6.23 16.81
C TYR A 359 9.84 -5.97 16.41
N HIS A 360 9.06 -5.32 17.28
CA HIS A 360 7.69 -4.89 16.99
C HIS A 360 7.67 -3.92 15.81
N LYS A 361 8.51 -2.86 15.84
CA LYS A 361 8.58 -1.87 14.76
C LYS A 361 8.89 -2.50 13.41
N ARG A 362 9.93 -3.33 13.33
CA ARG A 362 10.35 -4.03 12.11
C ARG A 362 9.25 -4.92 11.57
N LEU A 363 8.59 -5.68 12.46
CA LEU A 363 7.49 -6.57 12.08
C LEU A 363 6.29 -5.78 11.56
N ILE A 364 5.84 -4.73 12.24
CA ILE A 364 4.70 -3.91 11.82
C ILE A 364 4.96 -3.29 10.45
N ARG A 365 6.14 -2.69 10.25
CA ARG A 365 6.55 -2.12 8.96
C ARG A 365 6.49 -3.13 7.82
N TYR A 366 6.89 -4.37 8.07
CA TYR A 366 6.80 -5.46 7.10
C TYR A 366 5.36 -5.93 6.87
N LEU A 367 4.57 -6.06 7.93
CA LEU A 367 3.18 -6.48 7.84
C LEU A 367 2.33 -5.46 7.07
N THR A 368 2.47 -4.16 7.34
CA THR A 368 1.83 -3.09 6.55
C THR A 368 2.12 -3.25 5.06
N TRP A 369 3.39 -3.49 4.71
CA TRP A 369 3.80 -3.70 3.33
C TRP A 369 3.18 -4.96 2.71
N GLN A 370 3.23 -6.08 3.45
CA GLN A 370 2.74 -7.37 2.99
C GLN A 370 1.22 -7.44 2.89
N TRP A 371 0.49 -6.85 3.85
CA TRP A 371 -0.98 -6.85 3.83
C TRP A 371 -1.50 -6.09 2.63
N ARG A 372 -0.89 -4.94 2.28
CA ARG A 372 -1.30 -4.22 1.07
C ARG A 372 -1.10 -5.05 -0.20
N ILE A 373 0.03 -5.77 -0.31
CA ILE A 373 0.26 -6.71 -1.43
C ILE A 373 -0.79 -7.83 -1.39
N ARG A 374 -1.00 -8.45 -0.24
CA ARG A 374 -1.90 -9.61 -0.09
C ARG A 374 -3.37 -9.24 -0.27
N GLN A 375 -3.78 -8.01 0.06
CA GLN A 375 -5.11 -7.48 -0.23
C GLN A 375 -5.35 -7.42 -1.73
N MET A 376 -4.39 -6.88 -2.50
CA MET A 376 -4.47 -6.82 -3.97
C MET A 376 -4.62 -8.21 -4.63
N TYR A 377 -4.07 -9.26 -4.01
CA TYR A 377 -4.16 -10.65 -4.50
C TYR A 377 -5.16 -11.52 -3.73
N SER A 378 -6.01 -10.92 -2.88
CA SER A 378 -7.01 -11.62 -2.05
C SER A 378 -6.43 -12.80 -1.25
N SER A 379 -5.21 -12.67 -0.76
CA SER A 379 -4.43 -13.73 -0.11
C SER A 379 -4.03 -13.38 1.33
N LEU A 380 -4.88 -12.64 2.05
CA LEU A 380 -4.59 -12.16 3.42
C LEU A 380 -4.32 -13.32 4.40
N LYS A 381 -5.10 -14.41 4.30
CA LYS A 381 -4.97 -15.60 5.15
C LYS A 381 -3.77 -16.50 4.84
N LYS A 382 -2.93 -16.13 3.87
CA LYS A 382 -1.77 -16.95 3.52
C LYS A 382 -0.77 -17.01 4.69
N PRO A 383 -0.22 -18.17 5.06
CA PRO A 383 0.80 -18.22 6.11
C PRO A 383 2.09 -17.46 5.74
N TYR A 384 2.71 -16.83 6.74
CA TYR A 384 4.08 -16.32 6.70
C TYR A 384 5.05 -17.42 7.14
N SER A 385 6.18 -17.55 6.46
CA SER A 385 7.25 -18.46 6.89
C SER A 385 7.94 -17.91 8.14
N ILE A 386 8.21 -18.77 9.13
CA ILE A 386 8.98 -18.38 10.32
C ILE A 386 10.46 -18.22 9.97
N GLY A 387 11.08 -19.26 9.38
CA GLY A 387 12.49 -19.29 9.02
C GLY A 387 12.79 -18.84 7.58
N GLY A 388 14.09 -18.81 7.27
CA GLY A 388 14.62 -18.42 5.96
C GLY A 388 14.84 -16.90 5.81
N ASP A 389 15.49 -16.49 4.72
CA ASP A 389 15.92 -15.10 4.51
C ASP A 389 14.76 -14.11 4.34
N LYS A 390 13.56 -14.63 4.04
CA LYS A 390 12.31 -13.85 3.93
C LYS A 390 11.30 -14.19 5.03
N GLY A 391 11.70 -14.99 6.02
CA GLY A 391 10.85 -15.37 7.14
C GLY A 391 10.76 -14.28 8.20
N LEU A 392 9.76 -14.40 9.09
CA LEU A 392 9.50 -13.44 10.15
C LEU A 392 10.72 -13.18 11.04
N LEU A 393 11.51 -14.24 11.33
CA LEU A 393 12.73 -14.10 12.14
C LEU A 393 13.79 -13.21 11.48
N SER A 394 13.93 -13.30 10.15
CA SER A 394 14.85 -12.47 9.37
C SER A 394 14.32 -11.04 9.18
N VAL A 395 13.00 -10.88 9.10
CA VAL A 395 12.34 -9.57 9.05
C VAL A 395 12.58 -8.80 10.35
N MET A 396 12.38 -9.46 11.49
CA MET A 396 12.63 -8.86 12.80
C MET A 396 14.13 -8.71 13.09
N ASP A 397 14.97 -9.45 12.36
CA ASP A 397 16.42 -9.50 12.57
C ASP A 397 16.73 -9.94 14.01
N ILE A 398 16.13 -11.08 14.38
CA ILE A 398 16.41 -11.76 15.66
C ILE A 398 17.78 -12.45 15.56
N PRO A 399 18.66 -12.30 16.56
CA PRO A 399 19.97 -12.93 16.55
C PRO A 399 19.88 -14.46 16.45
N LYS A 400 20.60 -15.04 15.47
CA LYS A 400 20.56 -16.48 15.15
C LYS A 400 21.32 -17.35 16.17
N ASP A 401 22.18 -16.73 16.98
CA ASP A 401 22.98 -17.34 18.03
C ASP A 401 22.20 -17.58 19.33
N TRP A 402 21.01 -16.98 19.45
CA TRP A 402 20.14 -17.18 20.61
C TRP A 402 19.67 -18.64 20.72
N LYS A 403 19.39 -19.06 21.96
CA LYS A 403 18.81 -20.39 22.21
C LYS A 403 17.46 -20.51 21.48
N PRO A 404 17.17 -21.64 20.82
CA PRO A 404 15.92 -21.86 20.09
C PRO A 404 14.65 -21.49 20.85
N ASN A 405 14.55 -21.85 22.14
CA ASN A 405 13.38 -21.52 22.96
C ASN A 405 13.22 -20.00 23.11
N ARG A 406 14.32 -19.27 23.31
CA ARG A 406 14.33 -17.81 23.42
C ARG A 406 13.90 -17.16 22.10
N ILE A 407 14.31 -17.71 20.96
CA ILE A 407 13.90 -17.20 19.63
C ILE A 407 12.38 -17.38 19.45
N ARG A 408 11.86 -18.58 19.77
CA ARG A 408 10.42 -18.86 19.74
C ARG A 408 9.65 -17.90 20.66
N GLU A 409 10.03 -17.82 21.93
CA GLU A 409 9.40 -16.94 22.92
C GLU A 409 9.44 -15.48 22.48
N GLN A 410 10.55 -15.01 21.90
CA GLN A 410 10.65 -13.64 21.41
C GLN A 410 9.68 -13.35 20.26
N LEU A 411 9.51 -14.28 19.31
CA LEU A 411 8.56 -14.12 18.22
C LEU A 411 7.12 -14.13 18.74
N GLU A 412 6.79 -15.12 19.58
CA GLU A 412 5.44 -15.27 20.15
C GLU A 412 5.08 -14.07 21.03
N ASN A 413 5.97 -13.60 21.90
CA ASN A 413 5.73 -12.42 22.73
C ASN A 413 5.48 -11.17 21.89
N VAL A 414 6.25 -10.96 20.82
CA VAL A 414 6.00 -9.82 19.91
C VAL A 414 4.62 -9.94 19.28
N LEU A 415 4.22 -11.11 18.79
CA LEU A 415 2.89 -11.30 18.19
C LEU A 415 1.77 -11.10 19.22
N MET A 416 1.93 -11.63 20.44
CA MET A 416 0.98 -11.43 21.54
C MET A 416 0.85 -9.96 21.91
N ASP A 417 1.96 -9.22 22.04
CA ASP A 417 1.93 -7.78 22.33
C ASP A 417 1.18 -7.01 21.23
N LEU A 418 1.47 -7.32 19.96
CA LEU A 418 0.80 -6.69 18.82
C LEU A 418 -0.71 -7.00 18.77
N GLU A 419 -1.13 -8.21 19.15
CA GLU A 419 -2.53 -8.60 19.21
C GLU A 419 -3.25 -7.92 20.39
N ASN A 420 -2.62 -7.92 21.57
CA ASN A 420 -3.15 -7.27 22.78
C ASN A 420 -3.33 -5.76 22.59
N GLU A 421 -2.41 -5.11 21.88
CA GLU A 421 -2.45 -3.68 21.55
C GLU A 421 -3.26 -3.38 20.28
N LYS A 422 -3.96 -4.38 19.71
CA LYS A 422 -4.83 -4.27 18.52
C LYS A 422 -4.13 -3.79 17.25
N VAL A 423 -2.80 -3.91 17.18
CA VAL A 423 -2.02 -3.64 15.96
C VAL A 423 -2.25 -4.73 14.91
N ILE A 424 -2.42 -5.98 15.37
CA ILE A 424 -2.92 -7.10 14.57
C ILE A 424 -4.26 -7.55 15.15
N SER A 425 -5.17 -8.09 14.33
CA SER A 425 -6.44 -8.63 14.84
C SER A 425 -6.25 -10.00 15.45
N HIS A 426 -5.44 -10.83 14.81
CA HIS A 426 -5.24 -12.22 15.23
C HIS A 426 -3.96 -12.82 14.65
N TRP A 427 -3.34 -13.75 15.37
CA TRP A 427 -2.31 -14.63 14.84
C TRP A 427 -2.49 -16.09 15.32
N GLU A 428 -2.12 -17.03 14.45
CA GLU A 428 -2.13 -18.46 14.78
C GLU A 428 -1.08 -19.23 13.96
N TYR A 429 -0.64 -20.37 14.49
CA TYR A 429 0.15 -21.32 13.71
C TYR A 429 -0.74 -22.00 12.66
N SER A 430 -0.22 -22.16 11.44
CA SER A 430 -0.98 -22.80 10.35
C SER A 430 -1.27 -24.29 10.61
N ASP A 431 -0.36 -24.96 11.30
CA ASP A 431 -0.52 -26.31 11.80
C ASP A 431 -0.41 -26.27 13.34
N PRO A 432 -1.24 -27.02 14.08
CA PRO A 432 -1.12 -27.10 15.53
C PRO A 432 0.28 -27.50 15.97
N LEU A 433 0.79 -26.84 16.99
CA LEU A 433 2.15 -27.05 17.45
C LEU A 433 2.27 -28.42 18.16
N ASP A 434 2.96 -29.37 17.53
CA ASP A 434 3.35 -30.64 18.15
C ASP A 434 4.46 -30.43 19.18
N GLU A 435 4.06 -30.25 20.44
CA GLU A 435 4.96 -30.12 21.59
C GLU A 435 5.90 -31.33 21.76
N GLN A 436 5.58 -32.50 21.20
CA GLN A 436 6.49 -33.65 21.25
C GLN A 436 7.72 -33.48 20.36
N GLN A 437 7.67 -32.63 19.33
CA GLN A 437 8.86 -32.32 18.52
C GLN A 437 9.76 -31.28 19.19
N VAL A 438 9.18 -30.41 20.01
CA VAL A 438 9.92 -29.35 20.71
C VAL A 438 10.88 -29.99 21.71
N GLY A 439 12.14 -29.54 21.70
CA GLY A 439 13.19 -30.09 22.58
C GLY A 439 13.94 -31.31 22.02
N LYS A 440 13.51 -31.91 20.91
CA LYS A 440 14.31 -32.92 20.20
C LYS A 440 15.56 -32.31 19.55
N ARG A 441 16.56 -33.13 19.24
CA ARG A 441 17.77 -32.64 18.55
C ARG A 441 17.41 -31.97 17.22
N ASN A 442 17.91 -30.74 17.01
CA ASN A 442 17.67 -29.93 15.82
C ASN A 442 16.19 -29.60 15.52
N TRP A 443 15.30 -29.67 16.53
CA TRP A 443 13.87 -29.37 16.36
C TRP A 443 13.63 -28.00 15.73
N PHE A 444 14.43 -27.00 16.10
CA PHE A 444 14.25 -25.64 15.61
C PHE A 444 14.37 -25.53 14.09
N LYS A 445 15.40 -26.16 13.50
CA LYS A 445 15.67 -26.08 12.06
C LYS A 445 14.76 -27.00 11.26
N ASN A 446 14.51 -28.21 11.77
CA ASN A 446 13.80 -29.24 11.02
C ASN A 446 12.28 -29.14 11.14
N TYR A 447 11.78 -28.54 12.22
CA TYR A 447 10.36 -28.44 12.53
C TYR A 447 9.93 -26.98 12.63
N TYR A 448 10.34 -26.26 13.67
CA TYR A 448 9.80 -24.92 13.98
C TYR A 448 10.00 -23.90 12.85
N SER A 449 11.20 -23.83 12.28
CA SER A 449 11.54 -22.88 11.20
C SER A 449 10.73 -23.11 9.92
N ASN A 450 10.17 -24.32 9.74
CA ASN A 450 9.40 -24.70 8.56
C ASN A 450 7.90 -24.47 8.74
N LEU A 451 7.45 -24.14 9.96
CA LEU A 451 6.05 -23.82 10.22
C LEU A 451 5.65 -22.49 9.57
N GLY A 452 4.35 -22.36 9.33
CA GLY A 452 3.70 -21.12 8.92
C GLY A 452 2.97 -20.46 10.09
N ILE A 453 2.93 -19.13 10.09
CA ILE A 453 2.08 -18.32 10.99
C ILE A 453 1.14 -17.47 10.14
N THR A 454 -0.15 -17.56 10.39
CA THR A 454 -1.16 -16.66 9.81
C THR A 454 -1.24 -15.43 10.70
N ILE A 455 -1.12 -14.22 10.13
CA ILE A 455 -1.23 -12.95 10.86
C ILE A 455 -2.20 -12.04 10.09
N LEU A 456 -3.32 -11.69 10.73
CA LEU A 456 -4.40 -10.93 10.13
C LEU A 456 -4.33 -9.44 10.51
N PRO A 457 -4.61 -8.52 9.56
CA PRO A 457 -4.71 -7.10 9.86
C PRO A 457 -5.96 -6.79 10.70
N PRO A 458 -5.97 -5.68 11.45
CA PRO A 458 -7.18 -5.15 12.10
C PRO A 458 -8.31 -4.91 11.08
N GLU A 459 -9.55 -5.18 11.48
CA GLU A 459 -10.71 -4.96 10.59
C GLU A 459 -10.86 -3.49 10.16
N GLU A 460 -10.54 -2.57 11.07
CA GLU A 460 -10.53 -1.12 10.83
C GLU A 460 -9.58 -0.73 9.69
N MET A 461 -8.43 -1.40 9.58
CA MET A 461 -7.46 -1.18 8.49
C MET A 461 -8.03 -1.63 7.14
N LEU A 462 -8.79 -2.72 7.10
CA LEU A 462 -9.36 -3.24 5.85
C LEU A 462 -10.44 -2.32 5.29
N GLN A 463 -11.33 -1.82 6.16
CA GLN A 463 -12.44 -0.93 5.78
C GLN A 463 -11.95 0.44 5.26
N SER A 464 -10.90 0.97 5.87
CA SER A 464 -10.30 2.27 5.50
C SER A 464 -9.47 2.23 4.22
N MET A 465 -8.90 1.07 3.84
CA MET A 465 -8.17 0.91 2.58
C MET A 465 -9.07 0.74 1.34
N ASP A 466 -10.26 0.19 1.51
CA ASP A 466 -11.24 0.01 0.42
C ASP A 466 -11.98 1.32 0.10
N SER A 467 -12.04 2.23 1.07
CA SER A 467 -12.61 3.57 0.98
C SER A 467 -11.61 4.57 0.37
N GLY A 468 -11.10 4.28 -0.84
CA GLY A 468 -10.38 5.22 -1.72
C GLY A 468 -9.44 6.22 -1.02
N ILE A 469 -8.29 5.75 -0.54
CA ILE A 469 -7.20 6.64 -0.08
C ILE A 469 -6.87 7.63 -1.22
N GLY A 470 -6.90 8.92 -0.89
CA GLY A 470 -7.13 10.05 -1.80
C GLY A 470 -6.34 10.00 -3.11
N LYS A 471 -7.06 9.78 -4.21
CA LYS A 471 -6.60 10.25 -5.52
C LYS A 471 -6.54 11.78 -5.45
N LYS A 472 -5.38 12.34 -5.12
CA LYS A 472 -5.07 13.74 -5.48
C LYS A 472 -5.05 13.77 -7.02
N PHE A 473 -6.21 14.05 -7.61
CA PHE A 473 -6.32 14.29 -9.04
C PHE A 473 -5.53 15.55 -9.37
N ILE A 474 -4.66 15.45 -10.38
CA ILE A 474 -4.04 16.62 -10.99
C ILE A 474 -5.17 17.33 -11.73
N GLU A 475 -5.59 18.49 -11.25
CA GLU A 475 -6.29 19.47 -12.10
C GLU A 475 -5.24 20.06 -13.04
N GLU A 476 -5.08 19.46 -14.21
CA GLU A 476 -4.39 20.14 -15.30
C GLU A 476 -5.26 21.31 -15.78
N PRO A 477 -4.69 22.51 -16.00
CA PRO A 477 -5.42 23.61 -16.62
C PRO A 477 -5.87 23.17 -18.01
N GLN A 478 -7.17 23.23 -18.29
CA GLN A 478 -7.72 22.91 -19.61
C GLN A 478 -7.32 23.99 -20.62
N ASP A 479 -6.22 23.77 -21.34
CA ASP A 479 -6.03 24.37 -22.64
C ASP A 479 -6.82 23.57 -23.68
N GLN A 480 -7.77 24.28 -24.31
CA GLN A 480 -8.67 23.76 -25.31
C GLN A 480 -7.88 23.30 -26.56
N LEU A 481 -7.97 22.02 -26.89
CA LEU A 481 -7.69 21.52 -28.24
C LEU A 481 -8.94 20.83 -28.81
N PRO A 482 -9.14 20.91 -30.14
CA PRO A 482 -10.45 20.86 -30.74
C PRO A 482 -11.00 19.43 -30.84
N VAL A 483 -12.33 19.38 -30.76
CA VAL A 483 -13.20 18.22 -30.89
C VAL A 483 -12.86 17.40 -32.15
N VAL A 484 -12.49 16.13 -31.94
CA VAL A 484 -12.60 15.08 -32.94
C VAL A 484 -13.54 14.01 -32.40
N THR A 485 -14.69 13.88 -33.05
CA THR A 485 -15.69 12.83 -32.82
C THR A 485 -15.23 11.52 -33.46
N VAL A 486 -15.87 10.38 -33.10
CA VAL A 486 -15.83 9.01 -33.71
C VAL A 486 -14.86 8.07 -32.96
N VAL A 487 -15.19 6.95 -32.29
CA VAL A 487 -16.38 6.07 -32.11
C VAL A 487 -16.31 5.46 -30.69
N GLU A 488 -17.44 5.09 -30.09
CA GLU A 488 -17.51 4.22 -28.90
C GLU A 488 -16.76 2.89 -29.12
N GLU A 489 -15.68 2.65 -28.37
CA GLU A 489 -15.17 1.30 -28.13
C GLU A 489 -15.80 0.75 -26.84
N VAL A 490 -16.55 -0.34 -27.03
CA VAL A 490 -17.17 -1.17 -26.02
C VAL A 490 -16.10 -1.62 -25.02
N ARG A 491 -16.35 -1.40 -23.72
CA ARG A 491 -15.55 -1.97 -22.63
C ARG A 491 -15.69 -3.50 -22.66
N GLU A 492 -14.72 -4.19 -23.24
CA GLU A 492 -14.59 -5.64 -23.06
C GLU A 492 -14.13 -5.95 -21.63
N THR A 493 -14.86 -6.87 -21.02
CA THR A 493 -14.59 -7.51 -19.73
C THR A 493 -13.17 -8.08 -19.70
N VAL A 494 -12.38 -7.71 -18.68
CA VAL A 494 -10.99 -8.20 -18.52
C VAL A 494 -11.01 -9.68 -18.11
N GLU A 495 -10.73 -10.57 -19.06
CA GLU A 495 -10.52 -11.99 -18.79
C GLU A 495 -9.22 -12.25 -17.99
N PRO A 496 -9.21 -13.21 -17.05
CA PRO A 496 -8.02 -13.62 -16.32
C PRO A 496 -6.85 -14.03 -17.24
N VAL A 497 -5.63 -13.55 -16.94
CA VAL A 497 -4.40 -13.79 -17.74
C VAL A 497 -4.14 -15.28 -18.00
N GLU A 498 -4.51 -16.16 -17.06
CA GLU A 498 -4.34 -17.62 -17.21
C GLU A 498 -5.28 -18.23 -18.27
N GLN A 499 -6.49 -17.68 -18.43
CA GLN A 499 -7.42 -18.12 -19.47
C GLN A 499 -6.95 -17.67 -20.84
N ARG A 500 -6.42 -16.44 -20.94
CA ARG A 500 -5.85 -15.89 -22.17
C ARG A 500 -4.64 -16.68 -22.66
N GLU A 501 -3.72 -17.04 -21.76
CA GLU A 501 -2.56 -17.87 -22.12
C GLU A 501 -2.97 -19.28 -22.58
N LYS A 502 -4.02 -19.86 -21.98
CA LYS A 502 -4.53 -21.17 -22.38
C LYS A 502 -5.13 -21.14 -23.79
N LYS A 503 -5.95 -20.12 -24.08
CA LYS A 503 -6.56 -19.91 -25.41
C LYS A 503 -5.50 -19.78 -26.51
N ILE A 504 -4.44 -19.01 -26.24
CA ILE A 504 -3.31 -18.83 -27.17
C ILE A 504 -2.60 -20.16 -27.44
N ARG A 505 -2.37 -21.01 -26.42
CA ARG A 505 -1.75 -22.33 -26.61
C ARG A 505 -2.61 -23.24 -27.47
N ASP A 506 -3.90 -23.30 -27.17
CA ASP A 506 -4.84 -24.17 -27.87
C ASP A 506 -4.92 -23.78 -29.35
N GLN A 507 -4.89 -22.49 -29.66
CA GLN A 507 -4.89 -22.00 -31.03
C GLN A 507 -3.60 -22.29 -31.79
N ILE A 508 -2.43 -22.17 -31.15
CA ILE A 508 -1.14 -22.51 -31.77
C ILE A 508 -1.07 -24.02 -32.06
N LEU A 509 -1.55 -24.86 -31.14
CA LEU A 509 -1.60 -26.31 -31.34
C LEU A 509 -2.61 -26.70 -32.43
N LYS A 510 -3.74 -26.01 -32.52
CA LYS A 510 -4.72 -26.17 -33.59
C LYS A 510 -4.09 -25.89 -34.96
N VAL A 511 -3.44 -24.74 -35.12
CA VAL A 511 -2.76 -24.36 -36.38
C VAL A 511 -1.62 -25.34 -36.72
N HIS A 512 -0.83 -25.77 -35.73
CA HIS A 512 0.23 -26.77 -35.92
C HIS A 512 -0.31 -28.08 -36.49
N ASN A 513 -1.43 -28.58 -35.93
CA ASN A 513 -2.03 -29.86 -36.29
C ASN A 513 -2.85 -29.80 -37.60
N GLU A 514 -3.58 -28.71 -37.83
CA GLU A 514 -4.50 -28.59 -38.97
C GLU A 514 -3.79 -28.14 -40.26
N LYS A 515 -2.82 -27.23 -40.15
CA LYS A 515 -2.07 -26.70 -41.31
C LYS A 515 -0.73 -27.41 -41.54
N ASN A 516 -0.36 -28.37 -40.68
CA ASN A 516 0.89 -29.14 -40.75
C ASN A 516 2.17 -28.26 -40.78
N VAL A 517 2.10 -27.06 -40.17
CA VAL A 517 3.20 -26.07 -40.12
C VAL A 517 4.05 -26.33 -38.89
N SER A 518 5.37 -26.32 -38.99
CA SER A 518 6.25 -26.60 -37.86
C SER A 518 6.22 -25.48 -36.81
N ILE A 519 6.44 -25.82 -35.55
CA ILE A 519 6.55 -24.83 -34.44
C ILE A 519 7.68 -23.81 -34.70
N ARG A 520 8.69 -24.17 -35.50
CA ARG A 520 9.76 -23.24 -35.89
C ARG A 520 9.26 -22.16 -36.86
N GLU A 521 8.48 -22.55 -37.85
CA GLU A 521 7.89 -21.60 -38.82
C GLU A 521 6.89 -20.65 -38.14
N ILE A 522 6.09 -21.15 -37.20
CA ILE A 522 5.19 -20.30 -36.39
C ILE A 522 6.01 -19.32 -35.52
N ALA A 523 7.12 -19.77 -34.95
CA ALA A 523 7.99 -18.92 -34.15
C ALA A 523 8.64 -17.79 -34.99
N ASP A 524 9.04 -18.11 -36.21
CA ASP A 524 9.60 -17.13 -37.16
C ASP A 524 8.53 -16.10 -37.58
N GLU A 525 7.29 -16.54 -37.86
CA GLU A 525 6.17 -15.64 -38.20
C GLU A 525 5.83 -14.68 -37.05
N VAL A 526 5.88 -15.15 -35.80
CA VAL A 526 5.61 -14.33 -34.60
C VAL A 526 6.85 -13.51 -34.18
N SER A 527 8.01 -13.75 -34.79
CA SER A 527 9.29 -13.15 -34.40
C SER A 527 9.62 -13.38 -32.92
N ILE A 528 9.51 -14.64 -32.47
CA ILE A 528 9.90 -15.14 -31.14
C ILE A 528 10.85 -16.33 -31.34
N SER A 529 11.77 -16.59 -30.41
CA SER A 529 12.66 -17.74 -30.56
C SER A 529 11.89 -19.07 -30.57
N PRO A 530 12.24 -20.04 -31.43
CA PRO A 530 11.57 -21.34 -31.47
C PRO A 530 11.63 -22.10 -30.14
N SER A 531 12.69 -21.88 -29.35
CA SER A 531 12.83 -22.46 -28.02
C SER A 531 11.85 -21.87 -27.00
N THR A 532 11.55 -20.56 -27.10
CA THR A 532 10.56 -19.88 -26.26
C THR A 532 9.15 -20.37 -26.58
N LEU A 533 8.79 -20.46 -27.87
CA LEU A 533 7.47 -20.93 -28.29
C LEU A 533 7.26 -22.41 -27.93
N SER A 534 8.27 -23.25 -28.15
CA SER A 534 8.23 -24.67 -27.80
C SER A 534 8.07 -24.91 -26.29
N ARG A 535 8.77 -24.14 -25.45
CA ARG A 535 8.64 -24.26 -23.98
C ARG A 535 7.27 -23.78 -23.50
N PHE A 536 6.69 -22.77 -24.14
CA PHE A 536 5.34 -22.27 -23.83
C PHE A 536 4.25 -23.30 -24.18
N CYS A 537 4.32 -23.92 -25.36
CA CYS A 537 3.35 -24.95 -25.77
C CYS A 537 3.42 -26.21 -24.89
N ASN A 538 4.61 -26.54 -24.37
CA ASN A 538 4.85 -27.73 -23.54
C ASN A 538 4.73 -27.49 -22.03
N TYR A 539 4.16 -26.37 -21.58
CA TYR A 539 4.01 -26.03 -20.15
C TYR A 539 5.33 -25.98 -19.35
N LYS A 540 6.48 -25.80 -20.02
CA LYS A 540 7.82 -25.75 -19.38
C LYS A 540 8.26 -24.34 -18.99
N THR A 541 7.39 -23.34 -19.13
CA THR A 541 7.64 -21.94 -18.74
C THR A 541 6.51 -21.46 -17.85
N LYS A 542 6.85 -20.90 -16.67
CA LYS A 542 5.85 -20.41 -15.70
C LYS A 542 5.10 -19.15 -16.15
N ARG A 543 5.66 -18.32 -17.05
CA ARG A 543 5.05 -17.12 -17.66
C ARG A 543 5.84 -16.64 -18.88
N LEU A 544 5.15 -16.17 -19.92
CA LEU A 544 5.76 -15.46 -21.05
C LEU A 544 6.10 -14.01 -20.67
N SER A 545 7.06 -13.38 -21.37
CA SER A 545 7.25 -11.94 -21.26
C SER A 545 6.05 -11.19 -21.87
N LYS A 546 5.71 -10.02 -21.33
CA LYS A 546 4.57 -9.20 -21.80
C LYS A 546 4.64 -8.93 -23.32
N LYS A 547 5.85 -8.62 -23.83
CA LYS A 547 6.14 -8.39 -25.25
C LYS A 547 5.91 -9.63 -26.12
N ALA A 548 6.24 -10.83 -25.62
CA ALA A 548 6.02 -12.09 -26.34
C ALA A 548 4.53 -12.48 -26.33
N LEU A 549 3.84 -12.24 -25.21
CA LEU A 549 2.41 -12.47 -25.10
C LEU A 549 1.62 -11.57 -26.05
N GLU A 550 1.91 -10.27 -26.11
CA GLU A 550 1.27 -9.32 -27.03
C GLU A 550 1.44 -9.72 -28.50
N LYS A 551 2.65 -10.18 -28.89
CA LYS A 551 2.91 -10.69 -30.24
C LYS A 551 2.09 -11.94 -30.57
N LEU A 552 2.00 -12.88 -29.63
CA LEU A 552 1.22 -14.12 -29.80
C LEU A 552 -0.28 -13.84 -29.86
N THR A 553 -0.79 -12.90 -29.04
CA THR A 553 -2.19 -12.48 -29.09
C THR A 553 -2.53 -11.85 -30.45
N LYS A 554 -1.72 -10.91 -30.94
CA LYS A 554 -1.94 -10.29 -32.25
C LYS A 554 -1.88 -11.31 -33.40
N TRP A 555 -1.00 -12.30 -33.29
CA TRP A 555 -0.94 -13.39 -34.27
C TRP A 555 -2.18 -14.27 -34.21
N CYS A 556 -2.68 -14.61 -33.02
CA CYS A 556 -3.92 -15.35 -32.82
C CYS A 556 -5.13 -14.63 -33.42
N GLU A 557 -5.26 -13.32 -33.15
CA GLU A 557 -6.30 -12.47 -33.74
C GLU A 557 -6.23 -12.47 -35.27
N ARG A 558 -5.01 -12.37 -35.84
CA ARG A 558 -4.81 -12.45 -37.29
C ARG A 558 -5.23 -13.80 -37.88
N GLN A 559 -4.93 -14.91 -37.20
CA GLN A 559 -5.35 -16.25 -37.66
C GLN A 559 -6.87 -16.44 -37.57
N GLU A 560 -7.54 -15.91 -36.53
CA GLU A 560 -9.01 -15.94 -36.44
C GLU A 560 -9.67 -15.14 -37.57
N ILE A 561 -9.08 -14.02 -38.00
CA ILE A 561 -9.57 -13.25 -39.15
C ILE A 561 -9.37 -14.03 -40.46
N LEU A 562 -8.21 -14.67 -40.64
CA LEU A 562 -7.91 -15.49 -41.82
C LEU A 562 -8.74 -16.78 -41.89
N GLU A 563 -9.27 -17.29 -40.78
CA GLU A 563 -10.22 -18.42 -40.76
C GLU A 563 -11.67 -18.00 -41.06
N LYS A 564 -11.99 -16.71 -40.93
CA LYS A 564 -13.32 -16.13 -41.20
C LYS A 564 -13.46 -15.52 -42.61
N MET A 565 -12.35 -15.31 -43.32
CA MET A 565 -12.31 -14.98 -44.75
C MET A 565 -12.23 -16.28 -45.56
#